data_AF-A0A6N6KGM4-F1
#
_entry.id   AF-A0A6N6KGM4-F1
#
_cell.length_a   1.000
_cell.length_b   1.000
_cell.length_c   1.000
_cell.angle_alpha   90.00
_cell.angle_beta   90.00
_cell.angle_gamma   90.00
#
_symmetry.space_group_name_H-M   'P 1'
#
loop_
_entity.id
_entity.type
_entity.pdbx_description
1 polymer ?
#
loop_
_entity_poly.entity_id
_entity_poly.type
_entity_poly.pdbx_seq_one_letter_code
_entity_poly.pdbx_strand_id
1 'polypeptide(L)'
;MGATVGTLYTSIFGCTTPAAEEAASACEPTVNQTMGPFHPNKDQQDKDFDLTSFNGSDAQPQGEPIYVRGKVTDENCNPIPGAVVMLWQANTHGKYSHEYDHSSAEYDPNFQGWGQVTTNEKGEYGFKTIKPGAYPLSEGSADYRTPHIHFKFSRRGYHELITQLYFEGEELNETDVLLGGLNAEEKAQVVRPKTTGAEDIEDGASLVTFDVVLENAKDNSTENRLKELSGKYSVDIEPHEMKEELSQFYGGQREELTLTITTENGLLYAEMPIQPKCEVKPIGDNVYAYLAFEADIHFQQDDNGKVTGLQLKRYYEFPTLSAEKIN
;
A
#
# COMPACT_ATOMS: atom_id res chain seq x y z
N MET A 1 81.23 -27.35 -13.44
CA MET A 1 81.18 -27.65 -14.89
C MET A 1 79.82 -28.25 -15.19
N GLY A 2 79.06 -27.61 -16.08
CA GLY A 2 78.12 -28.27 -16.98
C GLY A 2 76.75 -28.70 -16.45
N ALA A 3 75.74 -28.10 -17.08
CA ALA A 3 74.55 -28.76 -17.63
C ALA A 3 73.39 -29.16 -16.68
N THR A 4 72.11 -29.10 -17.04
CA THR A 4 71.28 -28.25 -17.92
C THR A 4 69.82 -28.73 -17.72
N VAL A 5 68.86 -27.82 -17.91
CA VAL A 5 67.54 -28.00 -18.58
C VAL A 5 66.46 -28.88 -17.91
N GLY A 6 65.26 -28.32 -17.82
CA GLY A 6 64.02 -29.07 -17.59
C GLY A 6 62.77 -28.21 -17.39
N THR A 7 62.36 -27.49 -18.44
CA THR A 7 61.15 -26.66 -18.60
C THR A 7 59.84 -27.41 -18.30
N LEU A 8 58.79 -26.75 -17.73
CA LEU A 8 57.54 -26.40 -18.44
C LEU A 8 56.46 -25.75 -17.55
N TYR A 9 55.74 -24.84 -18.21
CA TYR A 9 54.66 -23.93 -17.83
C TYR A 9 53.41 -24.56 -17.20
N THR A 10 52.71 -23.82 -16.33
CA THR A 10 51.40 -23.21 -16.66
C THR A 10 50.96 -22.14 -15.65
N SER A 11 50.40 -21.08 -16.23
CA SER A 11 49.72 -19.92 -15.64
C SER A 11 48.48 -20.29 -14.82
N ILE A 12 48.26 -19.58 -13.71
CA ILE A 12 46.91 -19.40 -13.15
C ILE A 12 46.68 -17.90 -12.96
N PHE A 13 45.70 -17.39 -13.72
CA PHE A 13 45.07 -16.09 -13.54
C PHE A 13 44.45 -16.02 -12.13
N GLY A 14 44.99 -15.18 -11.27
CA GLY A 14 44.30 -14.72 -10.06
C GLY A 14 43.43 -13.53 -10.42
N CYS A 15 42.28 -13.78 -11.07
CA CYS A 15 41.21 -12.79 -11.15
C CYS A 15 40.52 -12.79 -9.78
N THR A 16 40.95 -11.92 -8.87
CA THR A 16 40.13 -11.57 -7.71
C THR A 16 38.94 -10.78 -8.22
N THR A 17 37.83 -11.47 -8.50
CA THR A 17 36.51 -10.84 -8.50
C THR A 17 36.30 -10.22 -7.13
N PRO A 18 36.14 -8.89 -7.00
CA PRO A 18 35.53 -8.38 -5.79
C PRO A 18 34.12 -9.00 -5.74
N ALA A 19 33.82 -9.64 -4.61
CA ALA A 19 32.44 -9.96 -4.28
C ALA A 19 31.62 -8.70 -4.55
N ALA A 20 30.54 -8.86 -5.32
CA ALA A 20 29.54 -7.81 -5.44
C ALA A 20 29.13 -7.45 -4.01
N GLU A 21 29.61 -6.30 -3.56
CA GLU A 21 29.03 -5.55 -2.48
C GLU A 21 27.65 -5.20 -3.02
N GLU A 22 26.71 -6.11 -2.78
CA GLU A 22 25.30 -5.94 -3.06
C GLU A 22 24.95 -4.64 -2.36
N ALA A 23 24.83 -3.57 -3.17
CA ALA A 23 24.59 -2.24 -2.66
C ALA A 23 23.37 -2.36 -1.76
N ALA A 24 23.60 -2.22 -0.45
CA ALA A 24 22.51 -2.03 0.48
C ALA A 24 21.69 -0.89 -0.13
N SER A 25 20.49 -1.23 -0.61
CA SER A 25 19.50 -0.25 -1.01
C SER A 25 19.55 0.84 0.03
N ALA A 26 19.84 2.08 -0.37
CA ALA A 26 19.65 3.20 0.53
C ALA A 26 18.25 3.01 1.15
N CYS A 27 18.14 3.11 2.47
CA CYS A 27 16.86 2.99 3.17
C CYS A 27 16.04 4.25 2.89
N GLU A 28 15.74 4.46 1.60
CA GLU A 28 14.84 5.46 1.10
C GLU A 28 13.42 5.03 1.46
N PRO A 29 12.57 5.95 1.94
CA PRO A 29 11.17 5.67 2.21
C PRO A 29 10.51 4.94 1.03
N THR A 30 9.77 3.88 1.35
CA THR A 30 9.02 3.14 0.33
C THR A 30 7.92 4.03 -0.25
N VAL A 31 7.72 3.93 -1.56
CA VAL A 31 6.74 4.72 -2.31
C VAL A 31 5.32 4.52 -1.78
N ASN A 32 4.64 5.64 -1.55
CA ASN A 32 3.22 5.65 -1.24
C ASN A 32 2.40 5.44 -2.52
N GLN A 33 1.34 4.66 -2.41
CA GLN A 33 0.36 4.45 -3.46
C GLN A 33 -1.04 4.63 -2.89
N THR A 34 -2.03 4.67 -3.78
CA THR A 34 -3.44 4.67 -3.36
C THR A 34 -3.77 3.47 -2.48
N MET A 35 -4.66 3.69 -1.51
CA MET A 35 -5.31 2.62 -0.75
C MET A 35 -6.12 1.68 -1.66
N GLY A 36 -6.53 2.16 -2.83
CA GLY A 36 -7.36 1.38 -3.74
C GLY A 36 -8.72 1.03 -3.14
N PRO A 37 -9.50 0.21 -3.85
CA PRO A 37 -10.84 -0.12 -3.40
C PRO A 37 -10.81 -1.12 -2.24
N PHE A 38 -11.92 -1.16 -1.50
CA PHE A 38 -12.29 -2.27 -0.63
C PHE A 38 -11.31 -2.59 0.52
N HIS A 39 -10.58 -1.59 1.02
CA HIS A 39 -10.00 -1.67 2.36
C HIS A 39 -11.12 -2.04 3.35
N PRO A 40 -10.92 -3.00 4.27
CA PRO A 40 -11.99 -3.41 5.17
C PRO A 40 -12.57 -2.23 5.94
N ASN A 41 -13.89 -2.11 5.87
CA ASN A 41 -14.65 -1.00 6.48
C ASN A 41 -15.14 -1.33 7.90
N LYS A 42 -14.85 -2.55 8.40
CA LYS A 42 -15.22 -3.05 9.72
C LYS A 42 -14.01 -3.74 10.33
N ASP A 43 -13.88 -3.66 11.65
CA ASP A 43 -12.88 -4.45 12.37
C ASP A 43 -13.18 -5.94 12.18
N GLN A 44 -12.23 -6.67 11.59
CA GLN A 44 -12.40 -8.09 11.34
C GLN A 44 -12.08 -8.87 12.61
N GLN A 45 -12.89 -9.88 12.93
CA GLN A 45 -12.68 -10.71 14.12
C GLN A 45 -11.41 -11.57 13.98
N ASP A 46 -11.20 -12.09 12.78
CA ASP A 46 -10.00 -12.83 12.43
C ASP A 46 -8.93 -11.88 11.91
N LYS A 47 -7.77 -11.86 12.57
CA LYS A 47 -6.59 -11.05 12.23
C LYS A 47 -5.36 -11.93 12.03
N ASP A 48 -5.55 -13.19 11.68
CA ASP A 48 -4.43 -14.13 11.61
C ASP A 48 -3.47 -13.81 10.45
N PHE A 49 -2.26 -14.37 10.55
CA PHE A 49 -1.26 -14.31 9.50
C PHE A 49 -1.60 -15.27 8.34
N ASP A 50 -2.46 -16.27 8.54
CA ASP A 50 -2.86 -17.25 7.54
C ASP A 50 -4.27 -16.96 6.99
N LEU A 51 -4.32 -16.32 5.82
CA LEU A 51 -5.57 -15.98 5.12
C LEU A 51 -6.23 -17.20 4.42
N THR A 52 -5.61 -18.38 4.50
CA THR A 52 -6.09 -19.62 3.89
C THR A 52 -6.87 -20.51 4.87
N SER A 53 -6.86 -20.17 6.16
CA SER A 53 -7.67 -20.81 7.18
C SER A 53 -8.75 -19.83 7.64
N PHE A 54 -9.95 -19.95 7.06
CA PHE A 54 -11.04 -19.01 7.30
C PHE A 54 -12.32 -19.72 7.75
N ASN A 55 -13.08 -19.10 8.66
CA ASN A 55 -14.39 -19.56 9.14
C ASN A 55 -14.44 -21.00 9.70
N GLY A 56 -13.31 -21.56 10.11
CA GLY A 56 -13.22 -22.96 10.57
C GLY A 56 -13.54 -23.98 9.47
N SER A 57 -13.42 -23.58 8.19
CA SER A 57 -13.54 -24.48 7.04
C SER A 57 -12.28 -25.34 6.91
N ASP A 58 -12.45 -26.65 6.68
CA ASP A 58 -11.34 -27.54 6.32
C ASP A 58 -10.99 -27.47 4.82
N ALA A 59 -11.81 -26.77 4.02
CA ALA A 59 -11.57 -26.60 2.60
C ALA A 59 -10.52 -25.51 2.35
N GLN A 60 -9.61 -25.77 1.41
CA GLN A 60 -8.59 -24.80 1.01
C GLN A 60 -9.16 -23.79 0.01
N PRO A 61 -8.73 -22.52 0.06
CA PRO A 61 -9.03 -21.56 -0.99
C PRO A 61 -8.41 -21.99 -2.32
N GLN A 62 -9.02 -21.56 -3.42
CA GLN A 62 -8.53 -21.79 -4.75
C GLN A 62 -7.34 -20.87 -5.06
N GLY A 63 -6.37 -21.36 -5.83
CA GLY A 63 -5.25 -20.56 -6.34
C GLY A 63 -3.87 -21.04 -5.89
N GLU A 64 -2.85 -20.25 -6.19
CA GLU A 64 -1.46 -20.52 -5.79
C GLU A 64 -1.21 -20.02 -4.36
N PRO A 65 -0.85 -20.90 -3.40
CA PRO A 65 -0.45 -20.46 -2.07
C PRO A 65 0.86 -19.70 -2.14
N ILE A 66 0.93 -18.57 -1.45
CA ILE A 66 2.13 -17.75 -1.34
C ILE A 66 2.36 -17.34 0.11
N TYR A 67 3.63 -17.23 0.47
CA TYR A 67 4.07 -16.60 1.70
C TYR A 67 4.63 -15.23 1.34
N VAL A 68 4.14 -14.18 2.00
CA VAL A 68 4.71 -12.84 1.88
C VAL A 68 5.41 -12.53 3.19
N ARG A 69 6.73 -12.28 3.15
CA ARG A 69 7.54 -12.00 4.34
C ARG A 69 8.38 -10.75 4.10
N GLY A 70 8.72 -10.02 5.16
CA GLY A 70 9.53 -8.82 5.01
C GLY A 70 9.98 -8.22 6.32
N LYS A 71 10.77 -7.16 6.22
CA LYS A 71 11.19 -6.31 7.35
C LYS A 71 10.69 -4.89 7.16
N VAL A 72 10.29 -4.28 8.27
CA VAL A 72 9.98 -2.85 8.36
C VAL A 72 11.17 -2.17 9.02
N THR A 73 11.77 -1.20 8.34
CA THR A 73 12.90 -0.39 8.83
C THR A 73 12.63 1.11 8.75
N ASP A 74 13.45 1.93 9.41
CA ASP A 74 13.48 3.38 9.24
C ASP A 74 14.47 3.80 8.15
N GLU A 75 14.54 5.12 7.90
CA GLU A 75 15.45 5.74 6.93
C GLU A 75 16.95 5.55 7.22
N ASN A 76 17.30 5.04 8.41
CA ASN A 76 18.66 4.70 8.80
C ASN A 76 18.89 3.18 8.82
N CYS A 77 17.98 2.41 8.21
CA CYS A 77 17.98 0.95 8.18
C CYS A 77 17.84 0.28 9.55
N ASN A 78 17.34 0.98 10.57
CA ASN A 78 17.04 0.37 11.86
C ASN A 78 15.71 -0.39 11.78
N PRO A 79 15.62 -1.62 12.32
CA PRO A 79 14.35 -2.34 12.38
C PRO A 79 13.33 -1.61 13.25
N ILE A 80 12.08 -1.62 12.81
CA ILE A 80 10.94 -1.02 13.52
C ILE A 80 10.09 -2.13 14.16
N PRO A 81 10.26 -2.40 15.46
CA PRO A 81 9.42 -3.36 16.16
C PRO A 81 8.05 -2.78 16.53
N GLY A 82 7.04 -3.64 16.58
CA GLY A 82 5.69 -3.26 16.97
C GLY A 82 4.98 -2.34 15.96
N ALA A 83 5.40 -2.35 14.69
CA ALA A 83 4.63 -1.74 13.61
C ALA A 83 3.46 -2.67 13.25
N VAL A 84 2.29 -2.09 13.05
CA VAL A 84 1.10 -2.83 12.61
C VAL A 84 1.12 -2.89 11.09
N VAL A 85 1.06 -4.10 10.55
CA VAL A 85 1.04 -4.38 9.12
C VAL A 85 -0.30 -4.97 8.76
N MET A 86 -1.07 -4.28 7.93
CA MET A 86 -2.35 -4.73 7.40
C MET A 86 -2.19 -5.08 5.92
N LEU A 87 -2.87 -6.14 5.50
CA LEU A 87 -2.89 -6.63 4.12
C LEU A 87 -4.35 -6.78 3.68
N TRP A 88 -4.71 -6.32 2.47
CA TRP A 88 -5.97 -6.68 1.80
C TRP A 88 -5.73 -6.99 0.33
N GLN A 89 -6.53 -7.88 -0.24
CA GLN A 89 -6.42 -8.27 -1.64
C GLN A 89 -7.69 -8.96 -2.15
N ALA A 90 -7.76 -9.08 -3.48
CA ALA A 90 -8.68 -9.97 -4.15
C ALA A 90 -8.26 -11.46 -3.98
N ASN A 91 -9.20 -12.36 -4.26
CA ASN A 91 -8.92 -13.79 -4.45
C ASN A 91 -8.23 -14.07 -5.81
N THR A 92 -7.98 -15.34 -6.12
CA THR A 92 -7.34 -15.77 -7.38
C THR A 92 -8.11 -15.37 -8.66
N HIS A 93 -9.39 -14.99 -8.55
CA HIS A 93 -10.24 -14.57 -9.67
C HIS A 93 -10.40 -13.05 -9.76
N GLY A 94 -9.70 -12.29 -8.92
CA GLY A 94 -9.85 -10.82 -8.88
C GLY A 94 -11.09 -10.35 -8.11
N LYS A 95 -11.76 -11.22 -7.35
CA LYS A 95 -12.91 -10.86 -6.52
C LYS A 95 -12.49 -10.49 -5.10
N TYR A 96 -12.89 -9.31 -4.62
CA TYR A 96 -12.75 -8.91 -3.23
C TYR A 96 -13.90 -9.44 -2.37
N SER A 97 -13.58 -9.83 -1.14
CA SER A 97 -14.59 -10.14 -0.11
C SER A 97 -15.11 -8.84 0.51
N HIS A 98 -15.83 -8.06 -0.28
CA HIS A 98 -16.32 -6.74 0.11
C HIS A 98 -17.76 -6.50 -0.36
N GLU A 99 -18.59 -5.87 0.48
CA GLU A 99 -20.03 -5.67 0.20
C GLU A 99 -20.32 -4.78 -1.02
N TYR A 100 -19.33 -3.97 -1.43
CA TYR A 100 -19.40 -3.09 -2.60
C TYR A 100 -18.63 -3.60 -3.82
N ASP A 101 -18.03 -4.80 -3.74
CA ASP A 101 -17.55 -5.45 -4.96
C ASP A 101 -18.73 -6.13 -5.66
N HIS A 102 -19.26 -5.46 -6.69
CA HIS A 102 -20.36 -5.97 -7.53
C HIS A 102 -19.88 -6.73 -8.77
N SER A 103 -18.58 -6.97 -8.92
CA SER A 103 -18.04 -7.68 -10.08
C SER A 103 -18.61 -9.09 -10.22
N SER A 104 -18.69 -9.58 -11.46
CA SER A 104 -19.10 -10.95 -11.77
C SER A 104 -18.02 -12.01 -11.53
N ALA A 105 -16.85 -11.61 -11.00
CA ALA A 105 -15.76 -12.53 -10.67
C ALA A 105 -16.19 -13.57 -9.61
N GLU A 106 -15.62 -14.77 -9.70
CA GLU A 106 -16.00 -15.89 -8.82
C GLU A 106 -15.57 -15.61 -7.37
N TYR A 107 -16.54 -15.68 -6.45
CA TYR A 107 -16.30 -15.57 -5.01
C TYR A 107 -15.77 -16.90 -4.46
N ASP A 108 -14.75 -16.82 -3.59
CA ASP A 108 -14.22 -17.99 -2.89
C ASP A 108 -14.62 -17.92 -1.40
N PRO A 109 -15.52 -18.80 -0.92
CA PRO A 109 -15.97 -18.78 0.47
C PRO A 109 -14.91 -19.22 1.48
N ASN A 110 -13.77 -19.78 1.04
CA ASN A 110 -12.70 -20.26 1.90
C ASN A 110 -11.51 -19.30 1.97
N PHE A 111 -11.59 -18.14 1.30
CA PHE A 111 -10.52 -17.15 1.30
C PHE A 111 -10.91 -15.89 2.10
N GLN A 112 -10.03 -15.48 3.02
CA GLN A 112 -10.30 -14.33 3.89
C GLN A 112 -10.08 -12.98 3.18
N GLY A 113 -9.01 -12.85 2.39
CA GLY A 113 -8.69 -11.63 1.64
C GLY A 113 -8.19 -10.43 2.48
N TRP A 114 -8.03 -10.58 3.80
CA TRP A 114 -7.45 -9.56 4.69
C TRP A 114 -6.70 -10.18 5.87
N GLY A 115 -5.65 -9.52 6.37
CA GLY A 115 -5.00 -9.89 7.62
C GLY A 115 -4.27 -8.74 8.29
N GLN A 116 -3.91 -8.90 9.56
CA GLN A 116 -3.15 -7.91 10.31
C GLN A 116 -2.16 -8.57 11.26
N VAL A 117 -0.87 -8.25 11.10
CA VAL A 117 0.19 -8.71 12.01
C VAL A 117 0.91 -7.54 12.65
N THR A 118 1.73 -7.84 13.65
CA THR A 118 2.62 -6.87 14.29
C THR A 118 4.07 -7.31 14.11
N THR A 119 4.94 -6.38 13.73
CA THR A 119 6.36 -6.70 13.52
C THR A 119 7.04 -7.11 14.83
N ASN A 120 7.95 -8.08 14.74
CA ASN A 120 8.72 -8.55 15.89
C ASN A 120 9.88 -7.59 16.24
N GLU A 121 10.72 -7.96 17.23
CA GLU A 121 11.89 -7.17 17.67
C GLU A 121 12.92 -6.87 16.57
N LYS A 122 12.91 -7.64 15.48
CA LYS A 122 13.77 -7.45 14.30
C LYS A 122 13.08 -6.72 13.16
N GLY A 123 11.86 -6.20 13.39
CA GLY A 123 11.03 -5.57 12.38
C GLY A 123 10.40 -6.55 11.38
N GLU A 124 10.47 -7.86 11.62
CA GLU A 124 10.00 -8.87 10.67
C GLU A 124 8.49 -9.08 10.77
N TYR A 125 7.86 -9.33 9.63
CA TYR A 125 6.45 -9.72 9.50
C TYR A 125 6.27 -10.81 8.44
N GLY A 126 5.11 -11.45 8.43
CA GLY A 126 4.74 -12.32 7.33
C GLY A 126 3.28 -12.75 7.34
N PHE A 127 2.83 -13.19 6.17
CA PHE A 127 1.49 -13.72 5.91
C PHE A 127 1.59 -14.97 5.03
N LYS A 128 0.64 -15.89 5.19
CA LYS A 128 0.29 -16.91 4.20
C LYS A 128 -1.02 -16.49 3.53
N THR A 129 -1.07 -16.51 2.22
CA THR A 129 -2.23 -16.08 1.42
C THR A 129 -2.26 -16.80 0.08
N ILE A 130 -3.19 -16.43 -0.80
CA ILE A 130 -3.27 -16.87 -2.19
C ILE A 130 -2.80 -15.74 -3.10
N LYS A 131 -2.06 -16.06 -4.17
CA LYS A 131 -1.73 -15.07 -5.20
C LYS A 131 -3.03 -14.52 -5.82
N PRO A 132 -3.27 -13.20 -5.75
CA PRO A 132 -4.50 -12.60 -6.28
C PRO A 132 -4.56 -12.69 -7.81
N GLY A 133 -5.78 -12.66 -8.34
CA GLY A 133 -6.03 -12.46 -9.75
C GLY A 133 -6.03 -10.97 -10.14
N ALA A 134 -5.93 -10.70 -11.44
CA ALA A 134 -6.18 -9.37 -11.99
C ALA A 134 -7.66 -9.02 -11.90
N TYR A 135 -7.99 -7.73 -11.86
CA TYR A 135 -9.37 -7.25 -11.91
C TYR A 135 -9.49 -5.96 -12.74
N PRO A 136 -10.64 -5.71 -13.41
CA PRO A 136 -10.82 -4.52 -14.22
C PRO A 136 -10.95 -3.27 -13.34
N LEU A 137 -10.48 -2.11 -13.81
CA LEU A 137 -10.61 -0.83 -13.09
C LEU A 137 -12.08 -0.48 -12.77
N SER A 138 -13.00 -0.84 -13.67
CA SER A 138 -14.43 -0.71 -13.51
C SER A 138 -15.15 -1.82 -14.28
N GLU A 139 -16.40 -2.10 -13.94
CA GLU A 139 -17.25 -3.02 -14.71
C GLU A 139 -17.22 -2.67 -16.21
N GLY A 140 -16.89 -3.66 -17.05
CA GLY A 140 -16.79 -3.48 -18.50
C GLY A 140 -15.53 -2.78 -19.02
N SER A 141 -14.59 -2.38 -18.17
CA SER A 141 -13.33 -1.77 -18.60
C SER A 141 -12.42 -2.78 -19.32
N ALA A 142 -11.71 -2.31 -20.33
CA ALA A 142 -10.61 -3.04 -20.96
C ALA A 142 -9.29 -2.89 -20.18
N ASP A 143 -9.23 -1.94 -19.26
CA ASP A 143 -8.05 -1.68 -18.43
C ASP A 143 -8.13 -2.49 -17.14
N TYR A 144 -7.08 -3.28 -16.89
CA TYR A 144 -6.98 -4.18 -15.75
C TYR A 144 -5.88 -3.73 -14.82
N ARG A 145 -6.14 -3.92 -13.53
CA ARG A 145 -5.10 -3.93 -12.51
C ARG A 145 -4.34 -5.25 -12.61
N THR A 146 -3.02 -5.18 -12.67
CA THR A 146 -2.15 -6.36 -12.59
C THR A 146 -2.31 -7.05 -11.22
N PRO A 147 -2.07 -8.36 -11.05
CA PRO A 147 -2.09 -9.00 -9.73
C PRO A 147 -1.26 -8.24 -8.70
N HIS A 148 -1.89 -7.86 -7.58
CA HIS A 148 -1.23 -7.11 -6.52
C HIS A 148 -1.89 -7.32 -5.16
N ILE A 149 -1.14 -7.00 -4.11
CA ILE A 149 -1.59 -7.07 -2.72
C ILE A 149 -1.42 -5.68 -2.11
N HIS A 150 -2.47 -5.14 -1.49
CA HIS A 150 -2.37 -3.88 -0.80
C HIS A 150 -1.80 -4.06 0.61
N PHE A 151 -1.02 -3.07 1.05
CA PHE A 151 -0.50 -3.00 2.39
C PHE A 151 -0.73 -1.63 3.02
N LYS A 152 -0.96 -1.63 4.34
CA LYS A 152 -0.88 -0.46 5.20
C LYS A 152 0.06 -0.76 6.37
N PHE A 153 1.04 0.10 6.58
CA PHE A 153 1.99 0.03 7.69
C PHE A 153 1.78 1.24 8.59
N SER A 154 1.69 1.01 9.89
CA SER A 154 1.54 2.09 10.87
C SER A 154 2.38 1.85 12.13
N ARG A 155 3.05 2.91 12.59
CA ARG A 155 3.80 2.92 13.84
C ARG A 155 3.85 4.34 14.36
N ARG A 156 3.57 4.52 15.66
CA ARG A 156 3.73 5.83 16.31
C ARG A 156 5.14 6.38 16.09
N GLY A 157 5.23 7.63 15.62
CA GLY A 157 6.50 8.31 15.32
C GLY A 157 6.94 8.19 13.85
N TYR A 158 6.17 7.48 13.03
CA TYR A 158 6.38 7.34 11.59
C TYR A 158 5.11 7.76 10.85
N HIS A 159 5.28 8.21 9.61
CA HIS A 159 4.16 8.39 8.70
C HIS A 159 3.56 7.02 8.35
N GLU A 160 2.23 6.93 8.27
CA GLU A 160 1.54 5.78 7.70
C GLU A 160 2.00 5.59 6.25
N LEU A 161 2.31 4.35 5.88
CA LEU A 161 2.60 3.97 4.51
C LEU A 161 1.46 3.13 3.99
N ILE A 162 0.88 3.56 2.87
CA ILE A 162 -0.04 2.76 2.07
C ILE A 162 0.66 2.48 0.75
N THR A 163 0.78 1.21 0.39
CA THR A 163 1.53 0.78 -0.81
C THR A 163 0.97 -0.53 -1.36
N GLN A 164 1.48 -1.00 -2.48
CA GLN A 164 1.03 -2.22 -3.14
C GLN A 164 2.24 -3.09 -3.49
N LEU A 165 2.15 -4.39 -3.21
CA LEU A 165 3.09 -5.40 -3.69
C LEU A 165 2.62 -5.92 -5.05
N TYR A 166 3.49 -5.87 -6.05
CA TYR A 166 3.28 -6.42 -7.38
C TYR A 166 4.20 -7.62 -7.63
N PHE A 167 3.80 -8.50 -8.53
CA PHE A 167 4.59 -9.70 -8.86
C PHE A 167 5.42 -9.45 -10.12
N GLU A 168 6.70 -9.79 -10.07
CA GLU A 168 7.58 -9.74 -11.24
C GLU A 168 7.12 -10.72 -12.32
N GLY A 169 7.17 -10.28 -13.58
CA GLY A 169 6.84 -11.12 -14.74
C GLY A 169 5.37 -11.17 -15.13
N GLU A 170 4.47 -10.47 -14.43
CA GLU A 170 3.07 -10.34 -14.86
C GLU A 170 2.97 -9.48 -16.12
N GLU A 171 2.31 -9.99 -17.16
CA GLU A 171 2.14 -9.28 -18.45
C GLU A 171 1.42 -7.93 -18.29
N LEU A 172 0.47 -7.85 -17.34
CA LEU A 172 -0.30 -6.64 -17.07
C LEU A 172 0.52 -5.54 -16.37
N ASN A 173 1.73 -5.81 -15.89
CA ASN A 173 2.58 -4.78 -15.29
C ASN A 173 2.92 -3.66 -16.29
N GLU A 174 2.98 -3.97 -17.58
CA GLU A 174 3.29 -3.00 -18.65
C GLU A 174 2.14 -2.03 -18.94
N THR A 175 0.91 -2.41 -18.59
CA THR A 175 -0.31 -1.64 -18.91
C THR A 175 -1.07 -1.15 -17.68
N ASP A 176 -0.74 -1.63 -16.48
CA ASP A 176 -1.36 -1.16 -15.23
C ASP A 176 -1.05 0.32 -15.02
N VAL A 177 -2.10 1.16 -14.96
CA VAL A 177 -1.97 2.61 -14.87
C VAL A 177 -1.35 3.11 -13.56
N LEU A 178 -1.52 2.37 -12.46
CA LEU A 178 -0.97 2.74 -11.15
C LEU A 178 0.50 2.38 -11.08
N LEU A 179 0.87 1.17 -11.49
CA LEU A 179 2.26 0.75 -11.58
C LEU A 179 3.01 1.57 -12.63
N GLY A 180 2.37 1.84 -13.78
CA GLY A 180 2.91 2.65 -14.86
C GLY A 180 3.26 4.08 -14.46
N GLY A 181 2.56 4.64 -13.46
CA GLY A 181 2.82 5.97 -12.91
C GLY A 181 4.10 6.07 -12.06
N LEU A 182 4.67 4.94 -11.64
CA LEU A 182 5.89 4.89 -10.85
C LEU A 182 7.16 4.99 -11.72
N ASN A 183 8.19 5.64 -11.20
CA ASN A 183 9.51 5.65 -11.80
C ASN A 183 10.24 4.31 -11.58
N ALA A 184 11.41 4.12 -12.20
CA ALA A 184 12.13 2.84 -12.14
C ALA A 184 12.59 2.44 -10.72
N GLU A 185 13.00 3.42 -9.90
CA GLU A 185 13.44 3.18 -8.53
C GLU A 185 12.25 2.80 -7.64
N GLU A 186 11.13 3.50 -7.78
CA GLU A 186 9.87 3.19 -7.09
C GLU A 186 9.36 1.79 -7.47
N LYS A 187 9.37 1.44 -8.77
CA LYS A 187 8.99 0.10 -9.24
C LYS A 187 9.86 -1.00 -8.61
N ALA A 188 11.16 -0.75 -8.48
CA ALA A 188 12.07 -1.72 -7.86
C ALA A 188 11.79 -1.97 -6.37
N GLN A 189 11.11 -1.03 -5.68
CA GLN A 189 10.67 -1.22 -4.30
C GLN A 189 9.47 -2.18 -4.21
N VAL A 190 8.56 -2.13 -5.18
CA VAL A 190 7.22 -2.75 -5.08
C VAL A 190 6.98 -3.97 -6.00
N VAL A 191 7.76 -4.13 -7.07
CA VAL A 191 7.68 -5.31 -7.94
C VAL A 191 8.66 -6.37 -7.45
N ARG A 192 8.15 -7.50 -6.96
CA ARG A 192 8.98 -8.53 -6.31
C ARG A 192 8.86 -9.90 -6.99
N PRO A 193 9.96 -10.65 -7.08
CA PRO A 193 9.93 -12.00 -7.62
C PRO A 193 9.26 -12.99 -6.67
N LYS A 194 8.63 -14.01 -7.25
CA LYS A 194 8.22 -15.23 -6.55
C LYS A 194 9.35 -16.25 -6.56
N THR A 195 9.70 -16.78 -5.39
CA THR A 195 10.73 -17.80 -5.23
C THR A 195 10.09 -19.13 -4.84
N THR A 196 10.30 -20.18 -5.63
CA THR A 196 9.82 -21.54 -5.32
C THR A 196 10.88 -22.34 -4.58
N GLY A 197 10.46 -23.33 -3.79
CA GLY A 197 11.38 -24.21 -3.05
C GLY A 197 12.13 -23.53 -1.91
N ALA A 198 11.59 -22.44 -1.36
CA ALA A 198 12.11 -21.84 -0.15
C ALA A 198 11.96 -22.79 1.05
N GLU A 199 12.84 -22.66 2.03
CA GLU A 199 12.71 -23.39 3.29
C GLU A 199 11.49 -22.88 4.08
N ASP A 200 10.89 -23.76 4.89
CA ASP A 200 9.76 -23.44 5.78
C ASP A 200 8.52 -22.87 5.07
N ILE A 201 8.25 -23.31 3.84
CA ILE A 201 6.96 -23.16 3.15
C ILE A 201 6.50 -24.53 2.62
N GLU A 202 5.19 -24.70 2.47
CA GLU A 202 4.61 -25.95 1.97
C GLU A 202 4.91 -26.20 0.48
N ASP A 203 4.88 -27.48 0.09
CA ASP A 203 5.08 -27.89 -1.30
C ASP A 203 4.06 -27.20 -2.22
N GLY A 204 4.54 -26.63 -3.33
CA GLY A 204 3.70 -25.91 -4.29
C GLY A 204 3.46 -24.44 -3.94
N ALA A 205 3.91 -23.95 -2.79
CA ALA A 205 3.87 -22.53 -2.46
C ALA A 205 5.10 -21.76 -2.97
N SER A 206 4.92 -20.45 -3.14
CA SER A 206 6.00 -19.50 -3.46
C SER A 206 6.24 -18.52 -2.31
N LEU A 207 7.49 -18.10 -2.10
CA LEU A 207 7.86 -17.02 -1.21
C LEU A 207 8.03 -15.71 -1.98
N VAL A 208 7.47 -14.63 -1.46
CA VAL A 208 7.70 -13.26 -1.90
C VAL A 208 8.25 -12.46 -0.73
N THR A 209 9.44 -11.87 -0.93
CA THR A 209 10.02 -10.95 0.06
C THR A 209 9.57 -9.53 -0.26
N PHE A 210 9.10 -8.79 0.73
CA PHE A 210 8.66 -7.40 0.59
C PHE A 210 9.16 -6.58 1.78
N ASP A 211 10.35 -6.00 1.66
CA ASP A 211 10.92 -5.13 2.69
C ASP A 211 10.43 -3.69 2.49
N VAL A 212 10.21 -2.99 3.59
CA VAL A 212 9.57 -1.68 3.61
C VAL A 212 10.33 -0.74 4.53
N VAL A 213 10.48 0.50 4.08
CA VAL A 213 11.09 1.59 4.83
C VAL A 213 10.03 2.63 5.17
N LEU A 214 9.83 2.90 6.46
CA LEU A 214 8.95 3.97 6.93
C LEU A 214 9.71 5.26 7.14
N GLU A 215 9.09 6.36 6.71
CA GLU A 215 9.57 7.71 6.94
C GLU A 215 9.25 8.15 8.37
N ASN A 216 10.24 8.74 9.05
CA ASN A 216 10.00 9.31 10.37
C ASN A 216 9.05 10.50 10.27
N ALA A 217 8.02 10.50 11.12
CA ALA A 217 7.14 11.64 11.30
C ALA A 217 7.83 12.72 12.15
N LYS A 218 8.82 13.40 11.57
CA LYS A 218 9.46 14.57 12.18
C LYS A 218 8.60 15.80 11.89
N ASP A 219 7.53 16.00 12.65
CA ASP A 219 6.68 17.16 12.38
C ASP A 219 7.31 18.47 12.91
N ASN A 220 7.53 19.40 11.99
CA ASN A 220 7.91 20.79 12.27
C ASN A 220 6.68 21.72 12.38
N SER A 221 5.48 21.20 12.13
CA SER A 221 4.23 21.97 12.24
C SER A 221 3.89 22.22 13.70
N THR A 222 3.51 23.44 14.01
CA THR A 222 3.10 23.79 15.38
C THR A 222 1.74 23.18 15.69
N GLU A 223 1.51 22.74 16.93
CA GLU A 223 0.18 22.25 17.37
C GLU A 223 -0.97 23.21 17.01
N ASN A 224 -0.71 24.51 17.03
CA ASN A 224 -1.69 25.53 16.68
C ASN A 224 -2.10 25.45 15.21
N ARG A 225 -1.15 25.15 14.30
CA ARG A 225 -1.44 24.96 12.88
C ARG A 225 -2.34 23.74 12.67
N LEU A 226 -2.00 22.61 13.27
CA LEU A 226 -2.77 21.39 13.12
C LEU A 226 -4.20 21.53 13.68
N LYS A 227 -4.36 22.24 14.81
CA LYS A 227 -5.67 22.60 15.37
C LYS A 227 -6.49 23.48 14.42
N GLU A 228 -5.86 24.43 13.74
CA GLU A 228 -6.52 25.30 12.76
C GLU A 228 -6.99 24.51 11.52
N LEU A 229 -6.26 23.47 11.11
CA LEU A 229 -6.63 22.59 9.99
C LEU A 229 -7.68 21.53 10.37
N SER A 230 -7.83 21.25 11.67
CA SER A 230 -8.80 20.28 12.18
C SER A 230 -10.23 20.84 12.14
N GLY A 231 -11.20 19.96 11.96
CA GLY A 231 -12.62 20.31 11.93
C GLY A 231 -13.40 19.41 10.99
N LYS A 232 -14.66 19.77 10.78
CA LYS A 232 -15.52 19.12 9.78
C LYS A 232 -15.61 20.00 8.54
N TYR A 233 -15.71 19.37 7.39
CA TYR A 233 -15.78 20.01 6.09
C TYR A 233 -16.94 19.40 5.31
N SER A 234 -17.90 20.23 4.89
CA SER A 234 -19.00 19.81 4.02
C SER A 234 -18.51 19.80 2.59
N VAL A 235 -18.38 18.62 1.99
CA VAL A 235 -17.92 18.44 0.61
C VAL A 235 -19.08 18.65 -0.34
N ASP A 236 -18.89 19.53 -1.31
CA ASP A 236 -19.81 19.75 -2.42
C ASP A 236 -19.68 18.60 -3.43
N ILE A 237 -20.79 17.89 -3.66
CA ILE A 237 -20.87 16.69 -4.49
C ILE A 237 -21.79 16.85 -5.71
N GLU A 238 -22.26 18.07 -6.00
CA GLU A 238 -22.94 18.38 -7.27
C GLU A 238 -21.88 18.80 -8.30
N PRO A 239 -21.68 18.07 -9.41
CA PRO A 239 -22.74 17.56 -10.30
C PRO A 239 -22.84 16.02 -10.36
N HIS A 240 -23.92 15.55 -10.98
CA HIS A 240 -24.35 14.15 -11.20
C HIS A 240 -23.26 13.06 -11.39
N GLU A 241 -22.06 13.38 -11.89
CA GLU A 241 -20.98 12.44 -12.23
C GLU A 241 -20.39 11.72 -11.00
N MET A 242 -20.42 12.35 -9.83
CA MET A 242 -19.92 11.74 -8.59
C MET A 242 -20.86 10.70 -7.97
N LYS A 243 -22.15 10.70 -8.31
CA LYS A 243 -23.14 9.82 -7.64
C LYS A 243 -22.94 8.36 -7.97
N GLU A 244 -22.56 8.05 -9.21
CA GLU A 244 -22.29 6.67 -9.65
C GLU A 244 -20.97 6.17 -9.06
N GLU A 245 -19.93 7.00 -9.04
CA GLU A 245 -18.63 6.67 -8.47
C GLU A 245 -18.69 6.49 -6.94
N LEU A 246 -19.33 7.43 -6.23
CA LEU A 246 -19.59 7.31 -4.80
C LEU A 246 -20.40 6.05 -4.49
N SER A 247 -21.35 5.70 -5.37
CA SER A 247 -22.09 4.46 -5.23
C SER A 247 -21.20 3.23 -5.42
N GLN A 248 -20.34 3.22 -6.43
CA GLN A 248 -19.52 2.08 -6.83
C GLN A 248 -18.38 1.80 -5.85
N PHE A 249 -17.64 2.83 -5.45
CA PHE A 249 -16.43 2.66 -4.63
C PHE A 249 -16.68 2.90 -3.14
N TYR A 250 -17.73 3.67 -2.80
CA TYR A 250 -17.95 4.16 -1.44
C TYR A 250 -19.36 3.85 -0.89
N GLY A 251 -20.14 2.99 -1.56
CA GLY A 251 -21.25 2.31 -0.90
C GLY A 251 -22.59 3.03 -0.84
N GLY A 252 -22.99 3.70 -1.91
CA GLY A 252 -24.37 4.15 -2.17
C GLY A 252 -24.51 5.63 -2.56
N GLN A 253 -25.73 6.05 -2.90
CA GLN A 253 -26.02 7.45 -3.21
C GLN A 253 -26.02 8.32 -1.95
N ARG A 254 -25.38 9.49 -2.04
CA ARG A 254 -25.28 10.48 -0.95
C ARG A 254 -25.73 11.84 -1.47
N GLU A 255 -26.44 12.57 -0.63
CA GLU A 255 -26.78 13.99 -0.86
C GLU A 255 -25.81 14.93 -0.14
N GLU A 256 -25.10 14.43 0.88
CA GLU A 256 -24.09 15.18 1.64
C GLU A 256 -22.90 14.26 2.00
N LEU A 257 -21.68 14.80 1.93
CA LEU A 257 -20.45 14.12 2.32
C LEU A 257 -19.69 15.02 3.30
N THR A 258 -19.43 14.54 4.52
CA THR A 258 -18.66 15.29 5.52
C THR A 258 -17.27 14.68 5.68
N LEU A 259 -16.24 15.47 5.39
CA LEU A 259 -14.85 15.16 5.70
C LEU A 259 -14.52 15.64 7.11
N THR A 260 -14.09 14.74 7.98
CA THR A 260 -13.62 15.07 9.33
C THR A 260 -12.11 15.01 9.37
N ILE A 261 -11.48 16.12 9.75
CA ILE A 261 -10.03 16.21 9.95
C ILE A 261 -9.76 16.31 11.45
N THR A 262 -8.94 15.40 11.95
CA THR A 262 -8.56 15.29 13.36
C THR A 262 -7.05 15.32 13.53
N THR A 263 -6.59 15.56 14.75
CA THR A 263 -5.17 15.49 15.11
C THR A 263 -4.91 14.38 16.09
N GLU A 264 -3.91 13.55 15.82
CA GLU A 264 -3.43 12.53 16.73
C GLU A 264 -1.91 12.47 16.70
N ASN A 265 -1.27 12.54 17.86
CA ASN A 265 0.20 12.48 18.00
C ASN A 265 0.98 13.47 17.12
N GLY A 266 0.41 14.63 16.81
CA GLY A 266 1.04 15.64 15.95
C GLY A 266 0.87 15.38 14.46
N LEU A 267 0.02 14.43 14.06
CA LEU A 267 -0.31 14.18 12.66
C LEU A 267 -1.78 14.50 12.41
N LEU A 268 -2.11 14.85 11.17
CA LEU A 268 -3.49 15.02 10.74
C LEU A 268 -4.02 13.69 10.20
N TYR A 269 -5.30 13.44 10.47
CA TYR A 269 -6.02 12.30 9.95
C TYR A 269 -7.34 12.77 9.36
N ALA A 270 -7.70 12.22 8.22
CA ALA A 270 -8.99 12.45 7.57
C ALA A 270 -9.85 11.18 7.64
N GLU A 271 -11.15 11.42 7.73
CA GLU A 271 -12.18 10.39 7.68
C GLU A 271 -13.40 10.94 6.95
N MET A 272 -13.88 10.18 5.96
CA MET A 272 -15.17 10.39 5.32
C MET A 272 -16.05 9.15 5.55
N PRO A 273 -17.39 9.27 5.48
CA PRO A 273 -18.28 8.12 5.59
C PRO A 273 -17.80 6.94 4.74
N ILE A 274 -17.70 5.75 5.35
CA ILE A 274 -17.34 4.46 4.71
C ILE A 274 -15.85 4.32 4.37
N GLN A 275 -15.07 5.40 4.48
CA GLN A 275 -13.62 5.31 4.37
C GLN A 275 -12.99 5.05 5.75
N PRO A 276 -11.91 4.26 5.82
CA PRO A 276 -11.11 4.20 7.03
C PRO A 276 -10.50 5.57 7.31
N LYS A 277 -10.33 5.86 8.60
CA LYS A 277 -9.50 6.96 9.04
C LYS A 277 -8.05 6.71 8.61
N CYS A 278 -7.48 7.66 7.87
CA CYS A 278 -6.10 7.58 7.38
C CYS A 278 -5.37 8.89 7.61
N GLU A 279 -4.06 8.81 7.76
CA GLU A 279 -3.22 10.00 7.82
C GLU A 279 -3.40 10.88 6.58
N VAL A 280 -3.38 12.20 6.76
CA VAL A 280 -3.19 13.17 5.69
C VAL A 280 -1.80 13.79 5.82
N LYS A 281 -0.91 13.35 4.94
CA LYS A 281 0.53 13.64 5.04
C LYS A 281 0.84 15.00 4.41
N PRO A 282 1.60 15.89 5.09
CA PRO A 282 2.01 17.16 4.49
C PRO A 282 2.91 16.94 3.27
N ILE A 283 2.57 17.54 2.14
CA ILE A 283 3.38 17.55 0.90
C ILE A 283 3.71 18.98 0.43
N GLY A 284 3.27 19.98 1.19
CA GLY A 284 3.55 21.40 1.03
C GLY A 284 2.89 22.21 2.15
N ASP A 285 3.03 23.53 2.14
CA ASP A 285 2.57 24.39 3.26
C ASP A 285 1.09 24.21 3.63
N ASN A 286 0.24 24.16 2.60
CA ASN A 286 -1.21 24.04 2.70
C ASN A 286 -1.76 22.84 1.91
N VAL A 287 -0.87 21.90 1.56
CA VAL A 287 -1.20 20.77 0.69
C VAL A 287 -0.86 19.48 1.41
N TYR A 288 -1.85 18.60 1.52
CA TYR A 288 -1.73 17.34 2.25
C TYR A 288 -2.23 16.20 1.37
N ALA A 289 -1.43 15.14 1.22
CA ALA A 289 -1.85 13.94 0.49
C ALA A 289 -2.86 13.16 1.33
N TYR A 290 -4.00 12.81 0.75
CA TYR A 290 -5.06 12.00 1.34
C TYR A 290 -5.28 10.74 0.50
N LEU A 291 -4.41 9.75 0.72
CA LEU A 291 -4.31 8.53 -0.10
C LEU A 291 -5.55 7.63 -0.03
N ALA A 292 -6.36 7.74 1.03
CA ALA A 292 -7.62 7.00 1.13
C ALA A 292 -8.67 7.47 0.12
N PHE A 293 -8.57 8.72 -0.35
CA PHE A 293 -9.49 9.30 -1.34
C PHE A 293 -8.77 9.72 -2.63
N GLU A 294 -7.52 9.30 -2.80
CA GLU A 294 -6.70 9.60 -3.99
C GLU A 294 -6.70 11.11 -4.31
N ALA A 295 -6.48 11.95 -3.30
CA ALA A 295 -6.59 13.39 -3.46
C ALA A 295 -5.54 14.14 -2.67
N ASP A 296 -5.16 15.31 -3.19
CA ASP A 296 -4.46 16.32 -2.41
C ASP A 296 -5.48 17.30 -1.81
N ILE A 297 -5.40 17.47 -0.49
CA ILE A 297 -6.16 18.46 0.26
C ILE A 297 -5.42 19.80 0.18
N HIS A 298 -6.01 20.76 -0.51
CA HIS A 298 -5.55 22.15 -0.54
C HIS A 298 -6.39 22.99 0.41
N PHE A 299 -5.86 23.32 1.59
CA PHE A 299 -6.57 24.18 2.54
C PHE A 299 -6.68 25.62 2.02
N GLN A 300 -7.88 26.17 2.12
CA GLN A 300 -8.18 27.55 1.78
C GLN A 300 -8.22 28.40 3.04
N GLN A 301 -7.67 29.61 2.95
CA GLN A 301 -7.59 30.55 4.06
C GLN A 301 -8.15 31.91 3.66
N ASP A 302 -8.72 32.63 4.63
CA ASP A 302 -9.05 34.04 4.48
C ASP A 302 -7.81 34.94 4.61
N ASP A 303 -8.00 36.25 4.44
CA ASP A 303 -6.92 37.26 4.53
C ASP A 303 -6.22 37.30 5.91
N ASN A 304 -6.85 36.73 6.95
CA ASN A 304 -6.29 36.64 8.30
C ASN A 304 -5.58 35.30 8.55
N GLY A 305 -5.51 34.42 7.55
CA GLY A 305 -4.91 33.09 7.64
C GLY A 305 -5.83 32.05 8.30
N LYS A 306 -7.10 32.36 8.55
CA LYS A 306 -8.07 31.40 9.12
C LYS A 306 -8.53 30.44 8.03
N VAL A 307 -8.57 29.15 8.34
CA VAL A 307 -9.03 28.12 7.40
C VAL A 307 -10.54 28.19 7.25
N THR A 308 -10.99 28.45 6.02
CA THR A 308 -12.42 28.59 5.66
C THR A 308 -12.98 27.37 4.93
N GLY A 309 -12.10 26.59 4.31
CA GLY A 309 -12.47 25.43 3.53
C GLY A 309 -11.26 24.71 2.97
N LEU A 310 -11.48 23.83 2.01
CA LEU A 310 -10.44 23.12 1.28
C LEU A 310 -10.91 22.73 -0.12
N GLN A 311 -9.95 22.39 -0.99
CA GLN A 311 -10.21 21.70 -2.25
C GLN A 311 -9.60 20.31 -2.20
N LEU A 312 -10.35 19.31 -2.64
CA LEU A 312 -9.87 17.95 -2.87
C LEU A 312 -9.51 17.84 -4.35
N LYS A 313 -8.22 17.94 -4.66
CA LYS A 313 -7.71 17.71 -6.01
C LYS A 313 -7.38 16.25 -6.18
N ARG A 314 -8.31 15.53 -6.80
CA ARG A 314 -8.17 14.09 -7.01
C ARG A 314 -7.09 13.80 -8.06
N TYR A 315 -6.40 12.69 -7.87
CA TYR A 315 -5.50 12.12 -8.87
C TYR A 315 -6.33 11.71 -10.10
N TYR A 316 -5.71 11.62 -11.28
CA TYR A 316 -6.40 11.34 -12.55
C TYR A 316 -7.39 12.44 -13.00
N GLU A 317 -8.18 12.17 -14.05
CA GLU A 317 -9.13 13.13 -14.63
C GLU A 317 -10.45 13.27 -13.84
N PHE A 318 -10.38 13.16 -12.51
CA PHE A 318 -11.52 13.39 -11.64
C PHE A 318 -11.73 14.88 -11.37
N PRO A 319 -12.98 15.34 -11.18
CA PRO A 319 -13.25 16.73 -10.85
C PRO A 319 -12.66 17.10 -9.49
N THR A 320 -12.19 18.35 -9.38
CA THR A 320 -11.83 18.93 -8.08
C THR A 320 -13.09 19.18 -7.27
N LEU A 321 -13.12 18.70 -6.02
CA LEU A 321 -14.23 18.95 -5.10
C LEU A 321 -13.89 20.10 -4.17
N SER A 322 -14.88 20.92 -3.86
CA SER A 322 -14.74 21.97 -2.85
C SER A 322 -15.39 21.52 -1.56
N ALA A 323 -14.83 21.90 -0.42
CA ALA A 323 -15.45 21.65 0.87
C ALA A 323 -15.37 22.87 1.77
N GLU A 324 -16.50 23.25 2.35
CA GLU A 324 -16.58 24.37 3.29
C GLU A 324 -16.37 23.88 4.72
N LYS A 325 -15.57 24.60 5.52
CA LYS A 325 -15.38 24.24 6.92
C LYS A 325 -16.67 24.53 7.69
N ILE A 326 -17.23 23.49 8.30
CA ILE A 326 -18.44 23.55 9.13
C ILE A 326 -18.02 23.41 10.60
N ASN A 327 -18.48 24.36 11.44
CA ASN A 327 -18.18 24.38 12.88
C ASN A 327 -18.97 23.29 13.63
#